data_AF-A0A6V8ER43-F1
#
_entry.id   AF-A0A6V8ER43-F1
#
_cell.length_a   1.000
_cell.length_b   1.000
_cell.length_c   1.000
_cell.angle_alpha   90.00
_cell.angle_beta   90.00
_cell.angle_gamma   90.00
#
_symmetry.space_group_name_H-M   'P 1'
#
loop_
_entity.id
_entity.type
_entity.pdbx_description
1 polymer ?
#
loop_
_entity_poly.entity_id
_entity_poly.type
_entity_poly.pdbx_seq_one_letter_code
_entity_poly.pdbx_strand_id
1 'polypeptide(L)'
;KNRQNNVYGHGEVRALDALLEAAERDYVFNTNISVTISTPATLDNRIHLERGDSIAFEVSENMETVQWRSNHLRDDWSNIHTYESGDTFGELSIIDIIHQIEHLPGIAVMGNHTISLRGVQDQDGVTSASPLVTAEIMVMDDDTNPPMPSSEDGLSAATIAVVSVGGIILFLAVLLLISTISSREEGTLAGKDLQTYLDSQIVDAVDSDLSENPFWEEKA
;
A
#
# COMPACT_ATOMS: atom_id res chain seq x y z
N LYS A 1 -26.44 -61.68 17.68
CA LYS A 1 -25.63 -60.78 18.54
C LYS A 1 -25.66 -59.40 17.90
N ASN A 2 -26.56 -58.53 18.35
CA ASN A 2 -26.75 -57.20 17.76
C ASN A 2 -25.61 -56.29 18.26
N ARG A 3 -24.80 -55.76 17.35
CA ARG A 3 -23.70 -54.85 17.69
C ARG A 3 -24.32 -53.48 17.96
N GLN A 4 -24.40 -53.12 19.23
CA GLN A 4 -24.61 -51.73 19.62
C GLN A 4 -23.43 -50.91 19.10
N ASN A 5 -23.66 -50.15 18.03
CA ASN A 5 -22.74 -49.11 17.60
C ASN A 5 -23.21 -47.80 18.21
N ASN A 6 -22.66 -47.49 19.38
CA ASN A 6 -22.91 -46.24 20.07
C ASN A 6 -21.94 -45.22 19.48
N VAL A 7 -22.35 -44.48 18.44
CA VAL A 7 -21.63 -43.26 18.07
C VAL A 7 -22.29 -42.12 18.84
N TYR A 8 -21.78 -41.93 20.05
CA TYR A 8 -22.08 -40.80 20.93
C TYR A 8 -21.17 -39.63 20.53
N GLY A 9 -21.78 -38.47 20.26
CA GLY A 9 -21.07 -37.26 19.87
C GLY A 9 -21.91 -36.45 18.90
N HIS A 10 -23.07 -35.97 19.37
CA HIS A 10 -23.71 -34.85 18.69
C HIS A 10 -22.71 -33.68 18.75
N GLY A 11 -22.26 -33.23 17.57
CA GLY A 11 -21.35 -32.11 17.42
C GLY A 11 -21.99 -30.83 17.91
N GLU A 12 -21.95 -30.61 19.21
CA GLU A 12 -22.12 -29.28 19.77
C GLU A 12 -20.89 -28.48 19.33
N VAL A 13 -21.08 -27.64 18.31
CA VAL A 13 -20.05 -26.71 17.85
C VAL A 13 -20.03 -25.56 18.84
N ARG A 14 -19.27 -25.72 19.93
CA ARG A 14 -18.98 -24.60 20.84
C ARG A 14 -17.86 -23.76 20.23
N ALA A 15 -18.24 -22.90 19.30
CA ALA A 15 -17.30 -22.00 18.63
C ALA A 15 -16.50 -21.17 19.65
N LEU A 16 -17.15 -20.70 20.73
CA LEU A 16 -16.49 -19.95 21.79
C LEU A 16 -15.49 -20.80 22.58
N ASP A 17 -15.89 -21.98 23.08
CA ASP A 17 -14.99 -22.87 23.84
C ASP A 17 -13.78 -23.32 22.99
N ALA A 18 -13.97 -23.57 21.68
CA ALA A 18 -12.89 -23.92 20.77
C ALA A 18 -11.95 -22.74 20.47
N LEU A 19 -12.47 -21.52 20.39
CA LEU A 19 -11.67 -20.29 20.27
C LEU A 19 -10.88 -20.02 21.55
N LEU A 20 -11.50 -20.23 22.71
CA LEU A 20 -10.87 -20.10 24.03
C LEU A 20 -9.74 -21.13 24.21
N GLU A 21 -9.98 -22.40 23.90
CA GLU A 21 -8.98 -23.48 24.01
C GLU A 21 -7.76 -23.23 23.11
N ALA A 22 -7.95 -22.69 21.91
CA ALA A 22 -6.87 -22.44 20.97
C ALA A 22 -5.97 -21.24 21.34
N ALA A 23 -6.49 -20.28 22.13
CA ALA A 23 -5.70 -19.19 22.68
C ALA A 23 -5.06 -19.58 24.02
N GLU A 24 -5.84 -20.18 24.93
CA GLU A 24 -5.42 -20.59 26.29
C GLU A 24 -4.37 -21.70 26.32
N ARG A 25 -4.17 -22.42 25.22
CA ARG A 25 -3.14 -23.46 25.14
C ARG A 25 -1.73 -22.90 25.41
N ASP A 26 -1.44 -21.70 24.88
CA ASP A 26 -0.10 -21.10 24.96
C ASP A 26 -0.09 -19.81 25.81
N TYR A 27 -1.18 -19.03 25.81
CA TYR A 27 -1.25 -17.71 26.41
C TYR A 27 -2.60 -17.44 27.08
N VAL A 28 -2.66 -16.51 28.02
CA VAL A 28 -3.96 -16.12 28.60
C VAL A 28 -4.83 -15.46 27.53
N PHE A 29 -6.07 -15.90 27.38
CA PHE A 29 -6.95 -15.28 26.39
C PHE A 29 -7.40 -13.87 26.81
N ASN A 30 -7.28 -12.90 25.92
CA ASN A 30 -7.68 -11.52 26.17
C ASN A 30 -8.55 -10.97 25.03
N THR A 31 -9.84 -10.74 25.30
CA THR A 31 -10.80 -10.21 24.33
C THR A 31 -10.69 -8.72 24.08
N ASN A 32 -9.90 -7.99 24.87
CA ASN A 32 -9.75 -6.54 24.74
C ASN A 32 -8.69 -6.15 23.70
N ILE A 33 -7.90 -7.11 23.25
CA ILE A 33 -6.95 -6.96 22.15
C ILE A 33 -7.47 -7.71 20.92
N SER A 34 -7.13 -7.22 19.73
CA SER A 34 -7.62 -7.77 18.48
C SER A 34 -6.59 -7.67 17.37
N VAL A 35 -6.68 -8.60 16.42
CA VAL A 35 -6.03 -8.53 15.11
C VAL A 35 -7.14 -8.61 14.06
N THR A 36 -7.10 -7.71 13.08
CA THR A 36 -8.07 -7.67 11.98
C THR A 36 -7.34 -7.67 10.65
N ILE A 37 -7.74 -8.54 9.74
CA ILE A 37 -7.18 -8.55 8.38
C ILE A 37 -7.84 -7.43 7.59
N SER A 38 -7.04 -6.52 7.04
CA SER A 38 -7.51 -5.37 6.28
C SER A 38 -7.43 -5.59 4.76
N THR A 39 -6.62 -6.54 4.29
CA THR A 39 -6.63 -6.95 2.88
C THR A 39 -8.01 -7.47 2.48
N PRO A 40 -8.65 -6.89 1.45
CA PRO A 40 -9.97 -7.32 1.03
C PRO A 40 -9.93 -8.70 0.36
N ALA A 41 -10.95 -9.51 0.65
CA ALA A 41 -11.20 -10.73 -0.11
C ALA A 41 -11.83 -10.39 -1.48
N THR A 42 -11.57 -11.25 -2.46
CA THR A 42 -12.21 -11.17 -3.78
C THR A 42 -13.65 -11.74 -3.74
N LEU A 43 -14.30 -11.80 -4.90
CA LEU A 43 -15.68 -12.28 -5.04
C LEU A 43 -15.90 -13.74 -4.58
N ASP A 44 -14.85 -14.55 -4.52
CA ASP A 44 -14.91 -15.93 -4.03
C ASP A 44 -14.66 -16.05 -2.51
N ASN A 45 -14.62 -14.91 -1.80
CA ASN A 45 -14.34 -14.81 -0.37
C ASN A 45 -12.93 -15.33 0.00
N ARG A 46 -11.97 -15.18 -0.92
CA ARG A 46 -10.55 -15.45 -0.67
C ARG A 46 -9.69 -14.24 -1.00
N ILE A 47 -8.58 -14.11 -0.29
CA ILE A 47 -7.51 -13.18 -0.66
C ILE A 47 -6.65 -13.87 -1.72
N HIS A 48 -6.60 -13.32 -2.92
CA HIS A 48 -5.73 -13.83 -3.98
C HIS A 48 -4.36 -13.21 -3.79
N LEU A 49 -3.31 -14.04 -3.81
CA LEU A 49 -1.93 -13.61 -3.57
C LEU A 49 -1.07 -14.02 -4.75
N GLU A 50 -0.46 -13.02 -5.37
CA GLU A 50 0.55 -13.13 -6.41
C GLU A 50 1.93 -12.76 -5.87
N ARG A 51 2.98 -12.91 -6.69
CA ARG A 51 4.35 -12.60 -6.28
C ARG A 51 4.46 -11.11 -5.89
N GLY A 52 4.93 -10.89 -4.66
CA GLY A 52 5.12 -9.55 -4.10
C GLY A 52 3.97 -9.08 -3.23
N ASP A 53 2.85 -9.81 -3.23
CA ASP A 53 1.71 -9.47 -2.39
C ASP A 53 1.96 -9.79 -0.92
N SER A 54 1.20 -9.09 -0.09
CA SER A 54 1.14 -9.30 1.34
C SER A 54 -0.29 -9.21 1.85
N ILE A 55 -0.53 -9.83 3.00
CA ILE A 55 -1.77 -9.70 3.74
C ILE A 55 -1.55 -8.65 4.82
N ALA A 56 -2.16 -7.50 4.61
CA ALA A 56 -2.23 -6.40 5.53
C ALA A 56 -3.17 -6.72 6.69
N PHE A 57 -2.74 -6.36 7.90
CA PHE A 57 -3.54 -6.49 9.11
C PHE A 57 -3.33 -5.30 10.05
N GLU A 58 -4.34 -5.06 10.87
CA GLU A 58 -4.35 -4.05 11.92
C GLU A 58 -4.39 -4.73 13.29
N VAL A 59 -3.73 -4.13 14.28
CA VAL A 59 -3.70 -4.64 15.66
C VAL A 59 -4.04 -3.56 16.67
N SER A 60 -4.54 -4.00 17.83
CA SER A 60 -4.65 -3.14 19.00
C SER A 60 -3.28 -2.63 19.44
N GLU A 61 -3.24 -1.44 20.05
CA GLU A 61 -2.01 -0.85 20.57
C GLU A 61 -1.31 -1.74 21.61
N ASN A 62 0.01 -1.61 21.71
CA ASN A 62 0.86 -2.34 22.65
C ASN A 62 0.86 -3.86 22.45
N MET A 63 0.72 -4.33 21.20
CA MET A 63 1.01 -5.72 20.88
C MET A 63 2.53 -5.91 20.82
N GLU A 64 3.03 -7.00 21.40
CA GLU A 64 4.46 -7.31 21.40
C GLU A 64 4.86 -8.00 20.09
N THR A 65 4.01 -8.90 19.61
CA THR A 65 4.22 -9.56 18.31
C THR A 65 2.90 -10.05 17.72
N VAL A 66 2.91 -10.34 16.42
CA VAL A 66 1.81 -11.00 15.73
C VAL A 66 2.29 -12.33 15.20
N GLN A 67 1.48 -13.36 15.42
CA GLN A 67 1.76 -14.72 15.01
C GLN A 67 0.74 -15.17 13.98
N TRP A 68 1.19 -16.03 13.08
CA TRP A 68 0.36 -16.64 12.06
C TRP A 68 0.63 -18.14 11.95
N ARG A 69 -0.33 -18.87 11.37
CA ARG A 69 -0.17 -20.28 10.98
C ARG A 69 -1.05 -20.62 9.79
N SER A 70 -0.65 -21.64 9.04
CA SER A 70 -1.49 -22.28 8.02
C SER A 70 -2.32 -23.42 8.62
N ASN A 71 -3.46 -23.76 8.01
CA ASN A 71 -4.26 -24.94 8.36
C ASN A 71 -3.49 -26.26 8.28
N HIS A 72 -2.40 -26.29 7.49
CA HIS A 72 -1.51 -27.45 7.38
C HIS A 72 -0.54 -27.57 8.56
N LEU A 73 -0.34 -26.48 9.31
CA LEU A 73 0.54 -26.37 10.48
C LEU A 73 -0.30 -26.10 11.73
N ARG A 74 -1.02 -27.11 12.20
CA ARG A 74 -1.98 -26.94 13.30
C ARG A 74 -1.30 -26.61 14.64
N ASP A 75 -0.12 -27.17 14.88
CA ASP A 75 0.54 -27.11 16.20
C ASP A 75 1.62 -26.03 16.28
N ASP A 76 2.01 -25.42 15.15
CA ASP A 76 3.13 -24.48 15.09
C ASP A 76 2.67 -23.08 14.68
N TRP A 77 3.11 -22.09 15.46
CA TRP A 77 2.91 -20.67 15.19
C TRP A 77 4.22 -20.04 14.72
N SER A 78 4.13 -19.19 13.70
CA SER A 78 5.25 -18.40 13.20
C SER A 78 5.04 -16.93 13.54
N ASN A 79 6.09 -16.25 14.01
CA ASN A 79 6.05 -14.80 14.19
C ASN A 79 6.09 -14.12 12.82
N ILE A 80 5.35 -13.02 12.68
CA ILE A 80 5.46 -12.12 11.53
C ILE A 80 6.66 -11.21 11.80
N HIS A 81 7.78 -11.50 11.14
CA HIS A 81 9.06 -10.83 11.42
C HIS A 81 9.12 -9.36 10.98
N THR A 82 8.20 -8.94 10.12
CA THR A 82 8.05 -7.56 9.64
C THR A 82 7.26 -6.68 10.61
N TYR A 83 6.62 -7.27 11.63
CA TYR A 83 5.86 -6.54 12.64
C TYR A 83 6.78 -6.17 13.83
N GLU A 84 6.80 -4.90 14.19
CA GLU A 84 7.55 -4.40 15.35
C GLU A 84 6.62 -4.10 16.53
N SER A 85 7.12 -4.33 17.75
CA SER A 85 6.35 -4.08 18.97
C SER A 85 5.90 -2.62 19.06
N GLY A 86 4.61 -2.40 19.30
CA GLY A 86 3.99 -1.08 19.36
C GLY A 86 3.41 -0.57 18.04
N ASP A 87 3.66 -1.24 16.91
CA ASP A 87 3.00 -0.92 15.65
C ASP A 87 1.50 -1.24 15.71
N THR A 88 0.70 -0.48 14.98
CA THR A 88 -0.76 -0.71 14.85
C THR A 88 -1.13 -1.43 13.56
N PHE A 89 -0.15 -1.68 12.69
CA PHE A 89 -0.30 -2.27 11.38
C PHE A 89 0.88 -3.21 11.08
N GLY A 90 0.65 -4.23 10.27
CA GLY A 90 1.72 -5.08 9.74
C GLY A 90 1.28 -5.85 8.51
N GLU A 91 2.24 -6.58 7.93
CA GLU A 91 2.05 -7.32 6.69
C GLU A 91 2.65 -8.73 6.77
N LEU A 92 1.85 -9.73 6.41
CA LEU A 92 2.33 -11.11 6.18
C LEU A 92 2.63 -11.30 4.70
N SER A 93 3.90 -11.48 4.33
CA SER A 93 4.30 -11.63 2.93
C SER A 93 3.92 -13.01 2.36
N ILE A 94 3.61 -13.06 1.06
CA ILE A 94 3.41 -14.34 0.35
C ILE A 94 4.67 -15.22 0.41
N ILE A 95 5.86 -14.61 0.48
CA ILE A 95 7.14 -15.35 0.54
C ILE A 95 7.22 -16.14 1.84
N ASP A 96 6.83 -15.56 2.97
CA ASP A 96 6.80 -16.27 4.26
C ASP A 96 5.79 -17.42 4.25
N ILE A 97 4.65 -17.23 3.57
CA ILE A 97 3.62 -18.26 3.40
C ILE A 97 4.16 -19.43 2.57
N ILE A 98 4.74 -19.12 1.41
CA ILE A 98 5.32 -20.12 0.49
C ILE A 98 6.43 -20.90 1.19
N HIS A 99 7.35 -20.21 1.86
CA HIS A 99 8.48 -20.82 2.55
C HIS A 99 8.04 -21.83 3.62
N GLN A 100 6.95 -21.55 4.34
CA GLN A 100 6.43 -22.50 5.33
C GLN A 100 5.71 -23.70 4.70
N ILE A 101 5.00 -23.51 3.59
CA ILE A 101 4.18 -24.56 2.98
C ILE A 101 5.02 -25.48 2.07
N GLU A 102 6.05 -24.98 1.40
CA GLU A 102 6.86 -25.75 0.43
C GLU A 102 7.56 -26.97 1.02
N HIS A 103 7.79 -26.95 2.33
CA HIS A 103 8.44 -28.03 3.08
C HIS A 103 7.46 -29.14 3.51
N LEU A 104 6.15 -28.96 3.29
CA LEU A 104 5.13 -29.89 3.77
C LEU A 104 4.90 -31.05 2.78
N PRO A 105 5.02 -32.31 3.23
CA PRO A 105 4.88 -33.45 2.35
C PRO A 105 3.44 -33.58 1.85
N GLY A 106 3.26 -33.56 0.52
CA GLY A 106 1.96 -33.78 -0.12
C GLY A 106 1.03 -32.58 -0.10
N ILE A 107 1.52 -31.38 0.26
CA ILE A 107 0.77 -30.13 0.17
C ILE A 107 1.23 -29.36 -1.07
N ALA A 108 0.28 -28.94 -1.90
CA ALA A 108 0.56 -28.03 -3.01
C ALA A 108 0.74 -26.62 -2.46
N VAL A 109 1.82 -25.93 -2.83
CA VAL A 109 2.05 -24.53 -2.45
C VAL A 109 1.05 -23.60 -3.15
N MET A 110 0.72 -23.92 -4.41
CA MET A 110 -0.26 -23.18 -5.20
C MET A 110 -1.66 -23.71 -4.89
N GLY A 111 -2.62 -22.79 -4.76
CA GLY A 111 -4.02 -23.10 -4.53
C GLY A 111 -4.56 -22.56 -3.20
N ASN A 112 -5.57 -23.23 -2.68
CA ASN A 112 -6.34 -22.74 -1.54
C ASN A 112 -5.70 -23.14 -0.22
N HIS A 113 -5.54 -22.15 0.65
CA HIS A 113 -5.08 -22.35 2.01
C HIS A 113 -5.94 -21.55 2.97
N THR A 114 -6.00 -21.98 4.22
CA THR A 114 -6.60 -21.20 5.28
C THR A 114 -5.47 -20.79 6.22
N ILE A 115 -5.41 -19.51 6.56
CA ILE A 115 -4.44 -19.00 7.54
C ILE A 115 -5.16 -18.47 8.76
N SER A 116 -4.48 -18.46 9.90
CA SER A 116 -4.96 -17.86 11.13
C SER A 116 -3.91 -16.92 11.70
N LEU A 117 -4.31 -15.74 12.17
CA LEU A 117 -3.47 -14.78 12.87
C LEU A 117 -3.95 -14.59 14.31
N ARG A 118 -3.02 -14.29 15.20
CA ARG A 118 -3.27 -13.83 16.58
C ARG A 118 -2.22 -12.80 16.98
N GLY A 119 -2.62 -11.85 17.81
CA GLY A 119 -1.71 -10.92 18.47
C GLY A 119 -1.31 -11.45 19.84
N VAL A 120 -0.07 -11.19 20.24
CA VAL A 120 0.46 -11.52 21.56
C VAL A 120 0.89 -10.24 22.26
N GLN A 121 0.41 -10.03 23.48
CA GLN A 121 0.74 -8.89 24.32
C GLN A 121 1.31 -9.37 25.65
N ASP A 122 2.38 -8.74 26.13
CA ASP A 122 2.86 -8.91 27.50
C ASP A 122 2.53 -7.66 28.30
N GLN A 123 1.71 -7.81 29.34
CA GLN A 123 1.37 -6.75 30.27
C GLN A 123 1.50 -7.23 31.71
N ASP A 124 2.25 -6.48 32.52
CA ASP A 124 2.48 -6.78 33.94
C ASP A 124 3.00 -8.21 34.21
N GLY A 125 3.78 -8.77 33.27
CA GLY A 125 4.35 -10.11 33.36
C GLY A 125 3.36 -11.24 33.03
N VAL A 126 2.21 -10.90 32.45
CA VAL A 126 1.22 -11.85 31.92
C VAL A 126 1.20 -11.73 30.41
N THR A 127 1.61 -12.80 29.73
CA THR A 127 1.48 -12.91 28.29
C THR A 127 0.06 -13.36 27.92
N SER A 128 -0.60 -12.56 27.10
CA SER A 128 -1.96 -12.79 26.63
C SER A 128 -2.05 -12.81 25.11
N ALA A 129 -3.05 -13.50 24.57
CA ALA A 129 -3.30 -13.59 23.14
C ALA A 129 -4.70 -13.10 22.76
N SER A 130 -4.79 -12.50 21.58
CA SER A 130 -6.05 -12.04 21.00
C SER A 130 -6.94 -13.19 20.54
N PRO A 131 -8.23 -12.92 20.24
CA PRO A 131 -9.02 -13.78 19.38
C PRO A 131 -8.30 -14.08 18.07
N LEU A 132 -8.52 -15.31 17.59
CA LEU A 132 -8.02 -15.80 16.32
C LEU A 132 -8.83 -15.17 15.19
N VAL A 133 -8.13 -14.57 14.23
CA VAL A 133 -8.72 -14.17 12.95
C VAL A 133 -8.27 -15.17 11.88
N THR A 134 -9.20 -15.57 11.01
CA THR A 134 -8.96 -16.58 9.96
C THR A 134 -9.31 -16.00 8.61
N ALA A 135 -8.48 -16.27 7.60
CA ALA A 135 -8.76 -15.92 6.21
C ALA A 135 -8.48 -17.10 5.28
N GLU A 136 -9.31 -17.21 4.24
CA GLU A 136 -9.07 -18.07 3.10
C GLU A 136 -8.18 -17.32 2.11
N ILE A 137 -7.12 -17.96 1.65
CA ILE A 137 -6.18 -17.40 0.68
C ILE A 137 -6.08 -18.32 -0.53
N MET A 138 -5.81 -17.72 -1.68
CA MET A 138 -5.48 -18.42 -2.91
C MET A 138 -4.09 -17.98 -3.35
N VAL A 139 -3.12 -18.87 -3.24
CA VAL A 139 -1.76 -18.64 -3.74
C VAL A 139 -1.77 -18.96 -5.23
N MET A 140 -1.60 -17.93 -6.05
CA MET A 140 -1.67 -18.00 -7.51
C MET A 140 -0.32 -18.44 -8.09
N ASP A 141 -0.36 -19.18 -9.20
CA ASP A 141 0.84 -19.53 -9.95
C ASP A 141 1.42 -18.27 -10.60
N ASP A 142 2.74 -18.13 -10.47
CA ASP A 142 3.48 -17.01 -11.04
C ASP A 142 3.81 -17.37 -12.48
N ASP A 143 2.96 -16.95 -13.42
CA ASP A 143 3.32 -16.91 -14.84
C ASP A 143 4.43 -15.86 -15.03
N THR A 144 5.67 -16.23 -14.67
CA THR A 144 7.06 -15.73 -14.90
C THR A 144 7.35 -14.30 -15.39
N ASN A 145 6.38 -13.43 -15.51
CA ASN A 145 6.60 -12.04 -15.81
C ASN A 145 6.98 -11.35 -14.49
N PRO A 146 8.10 -10.61 -14.45
CA PRO A 146 8.36 -9.76 -13.30
C PRO A 146 7.13 -8.87 -13.09
N PRO A 147 6.74 -8.57 -11.83
CA PRO A 147 5.70 -7.59 -11.58
C PRO A 147 6.10 -6.34 -12.35
N MET A 148 5.37 -6.05 -13.43
CA MET A 148 5.40 -4.73 -14.04
C MET A 148 5.07 -3.80 -12.88
N PRO A 149 5.80 -2.68 -12.69
CA PRO A 149 5.35 -1.68 -11.74
C PRO A 149 3.91 -1.36 -12.13
N SER A 150 2.97 -1.76 -11.28
CA SER A 150 1.60 -1.33 -11.39
C SER A 150 1.71 0.19 -11.36
N SER A 151 1.50 0.81 -12.50
CA SER A 151 1.21 2.23 -12.55
C SER A 151 -0.23 2.36 -12.09
N GLU A 152 -0.47 1.97 -10.84
CA GLU A 152 -1.59 2.48 -10.08
C GLU A 152 -1.19 3.91 -9.76
N ASP A 153 -1.71 4.83 -10.57
CA ASP A 153 -1.94 6.22 -10.17
C ASP A 153 -2.85 6.19 -8.94
N GLY A 154 -2.24 5.89 -7.80
CA GLY A 154 -2.85 5.71 -6.50
C GLY A 154 -1.93 6.34 -5.48
N LEU A 155 -1.89 7.68 -5.48
CA LEU A 155 -1.27 8.47 -4.42
C LEU A 155 -1.77 7.95 -3.06
N SER A 156 -0.90 7.32 -2.28
CA SER A 156 -1.22 6.90 -0.92
C SER A 156 -1.61 8.13 -0.10
N ALA A 157 -2.66 8.01 0.72
CA ALA A 157 -3.20 9.12 1.52
C ALA A 157 -2.14 9.76 2.45
N ALA A 158 -1.09 9.00 2.82
CA ALA A 158 0.05 9.48 3.58
C ALA A 158 0.94 10.48 2.79
N THR A 159 1.06 10.31 1.47
CA THR A 159 1.78 11.28 0.60
C THR A 159 0.95 12.55 0.36
N ILE A 160 -0.38 12.46 0.32
CA ILE A 160 -1.28 13.62 0.14
C ILE A 160 -1.18 14.60 1.32
N ALA A 161 -0.99 14.11 2.55
CA ALA A 161 -0.87 14.98 3.72
C ALA A 161 0.46 15.78 3.75
N VAL A 162 1.57 15.17 3.33
CA VAL A 162 2.89 15.84 3.34
C VAL A 162 3.04 16.81 2.15
N VAL A 163 2.53 16.44 0.97
CA VAL A 163 2.62 17.29 -0.23
C VAL A 163 1.64 18.47 -0.20
N SER A 164 0.46 18.33 0.43
CA SER A 164 -0.50 19.45 0.49
C SER A 164 -0.05 20.58 1.41
N VAL A 165 0.46 20.31 2.61
CA VAL A 165 0.87 21.39 3.52
C VAL A 165 2.31 21.87 3.22
N GLY A 166 3.25 20.95 3.00
CA GLY A 166 4.64 21.31 2.70
C GLY A 166 4.80 21.98 1.33
N GLY A 167 4.07 21.48 0.32
CA GLY A 167 4.07 22.05 -1.03
C GLY A 167 3.42 23.42 -1.09
N ILE A 168 2.30 23.64 -0.39
CA ILE A 168 1.68 24.97 -0.29
C ILE A 168 2.60 25.95 0.43
N ILE A 169 3.24 25.55 1.54
CA ILE A 169 4.19 26.42 2.25
C ILE A 169 5.39 26.77 1.37
N LEU A 170 5.96 25.80 0.64
CA LEU A 170 7.07 26.04 -0.27
C LEU A 170 6.65 26.94 -1.45
N PHE A 171 5.48 26.69 -2.04
CA PHE A 171 4.92 27.51 -3.12
C PHE A 171 4.64 28.95 -2.66
N LEU A 172 4.05 29.13 -1.48
CA LEU A 172 3.83 30.46 -0.88
C LEU A 172 5.15 31.15 -0.53
N ALA A 173 6.16 30.42 -0.05
CA ALA A 173 7.48 30.97 0.24
C ALA A 173 8.18 31.46 -1.04
N VAL A 174 8.07 30.72 -2.15
CA VAL A 174 8.61 31.15 -3.46
C VAL A 174 7.85 32.38 -3.98
N LEU A 175 6.52 32.40 -3.91
CA LEU A 175 5.73 33.58 -4.30
C LEU A 175 6.07 34.81 -3.46
N LEU A 176 6.30 34.64 -2.16
CA LEU A 176 6.72 35.72 -1.27
C LEU A 176 8.13 36.21 -1.61
N LEU A 177 9.07 35.30 -1.95
CA LEU A 177 10.39 35.67 -2.41
C LEU A 177 10.32 36.48 -3.71
N ILE A 178 9.54 36.03 -4.70
CA ILE A 178 9.30 36.74 -5.96
C ILE A 178 8.67 38.12 -5.69
N SER A 179 7.69 38.20 -4.79
CA SER A 179 7.05 39.47 -4.41
C SER A 179 8.05 40.43 -3.76
N THR A 180 8.98 39.96 -2.93
CA THR A 180 10.00 40.82 -2.29
C THR A 180 11.07 41.31 -3.27
N ILE A 181 11.36 40.54 -4.32
CA ILE A 181 12.25 40.95 -5.41
C ILE A 181 11.51 41.93 -6.32
N SER A 182 10.26 41.62 -6.68
CA SER A 182 9.41 42.46 -7.53
C SER A 182 9.05 43.80 -6.87
N SER A 183 8.99 43.88 -5.54
CA SER A 183 8.71 45.14 -4.82
C SER A 183 9.94 46.02 -4.63
N ARG A 184 11.11 45.65 -5.18
CA ARG A 184 12.34 46.46 -5.10
C ARG A 184 12.76 47.14 -6.40
N GLU A 185 12.07 46.91 -7.51
CA GLU A 185 12.29 47.62 -8.78
C GLU A 185 10.97 48.05 -9.43
N GLU A 186 10.13 48.77 -8.69
CA GLU A 186 9.24 49.74 -9.33
C GLU A 186 9.98 51.06 -9.44
N GLY A 187 10.83 51.15 -10.46
CA GLY A 187 11.58 52.35 -10.77
C GLY A 187 12.40 52.18 -12.03
N THR A 188 11.76 52.43 -13.17
CA THR A 188 12.35 52.53 -14.52
C THR A 188 12.49 51.20 -15.27
N LEU A 189 12.36 51.27 -16.60
CA LEU A 189 12.46 50.20 -17.62
C LEU A 189 11.16 49.67 -18.25
N ALA A 190 10.06 50.42 -18.16
CA ALA A 190 9.04 50.38 -19.21
C ALA A 190 9.42 51.35 -20.34
N GLY A 191 9.87 50.83 -21.48
CA GLY A 191 9.65 51.51 -22.76
C GLY A 191 10.85 51.99 -23.57
N LYS A 192 12.08 51.49 -23.39
CA LYS A 192 13.23 51.94 -24.19
C LYS A 192 13.81 50.95 -25.22
N ASP A 193 13.54 49.65 -25.09
CA ASP A 193 14.13 48.65 -26.01
C ASP A 193 13.22 48.20 -27.16
N LEU A 194 11.90 48.35 -27.06
CA LEU A 194 11.01 47.98 -28.17
C LEU A 194 11.01 48.98 -29.33
N GLN A 195 11.14 50.29 -29.06
CA GLN A 195 11.16 51.30 -30.15
C GLN A 195 12.44 51.22 -30.99
N THR A 196 13.59 50.97 -30.36
CA THR A 196 14.88 50.85 -31.06
C THR A 196 14.91 49.65 -32.01
N TYR A 197 14.26 48.53 -31.64
CA TYR A 197 14.13 47.34 -32.49
C TYR A 197 13.07 47.46 -33.59
N LEU A 198 12.05 48.32 -33.40
CA LEU A 198 11.02 48.58 -34.40
C LEU A 198 11.51 49.59 -35.46
N ASP A 199 12.22 50.65 -35.06
CA ASP A 199 12.77 51.64 -36.00
C ASP A 199 13.86 51.04 -36.90
N SER A 200 14.68 50.11 -36.39
CA SER A 200 15.70 49.46 -37.22
C SER A 200 15.11 48.50 -38.27
N GLN A 201 13.97 47.87 -37.99
CA GLN A 201 13.31 46.95 -38.92
C GLN A 201 12.43 47.67 -39.94
N ILE A 202 11.90 48.85 -39.63
CA ILE A 202 11.11 49.65 -40.59
C ILE A 202 12.01 50.30 -41.66
N VAL A 203 13.25 50.68 -41.32
CA VAL A 203 14.18 51.29 -42.29
C VAL A 203 14.74 50.27 -43.30
N ASP A 204 15.02 49.03 -42.88
CA ASP A 204 15.52 47.97 -43.78
C ASP A 204 14.43 47.37 -44.71
N ALA A 205 13.16 47.39 -44.28
CA ALA A 205 12.05 46.90 -45.09
C ALA A 205 11.56 47.91 -46.16
N VAL A 206 11.88 49.20 -46.01
CA VAL A 206 11.45 50.24 -46.98
C VAL A 206 12.47 50.44 -48.11
N ASP A 207 13.76 50.13 -47.91
CA ASP A 207 14.79 50.26 -48.96
C ASP A 207 14.91 48.99 -49.83
N SER A 208 14.41 47.85 -49.36
CA SER A 208 14.41 46.58 -50.10
C SER A 208 13.23 46.40 -51.09
N ASP A 209 12.14 47.15 -50.95
CA ASP A 209 10.99 47.09 -51.89
C ASP A 209 11.09 48.11 -53.06
N LEU A 210 12.14 48.93 -53.08
CA LEU A 210 12.41 49.89 -54.18
C LEU A 210 13.52 49.46 -55.14
N SER A 211 14.19 48.32 -54.90
CA SER A 211 15.34 47.87 -55.72
C SER A 211 15.18 46.51 -56.43
N GLU A 212 14.09 45.76 -56.22
CA GLU A 212 13.89 44.43 -56.84
C GLU A 212 12.53 44.21 -57.51
N ASN A 213 12.09 45.12 -58.39
CA ASN A 213 11.01 44.78 -59.33
C ASN A 213 11.30 45.25 -60.77
N PRO A 214 12.02 44.45 -61.58
CA PRO A 214 11.96 44.57 -63.03
C PRO A 214 10.65 43.92 -63.51
N PHE A 215 9.99 44.53 -64.49
CA PHE A 215 8.70 44.13 -65.11
C PHE A 215 7.43 44.71 -64.47
N TRP A 216 7.18 46.02 -64.62
CA TRP A 216 5.90 46.55 -65.12
C TRP A 216 6.11 47.96 -65.73
N GLU A 217 6.83 48.04 -66.85
CA GLU A 217 6.48 49.04 -67.87
C GLU A 217 5.32 48.47 -68.71
N GLU A 218 4.44 49.38 -69.13
CA GLU A 218 3.46 49.26 -70.21
C GLU A 218 2.05 48.75 -69.88
N LYS A 219 1.19 49.70 -69.47
CA LYS A 219 0.01 50.08 -70.29
C LYS A 219 -0.41 51.54 -70.05
N ALA A 220 -0.46 52.24 -71.18
CA ALA A 220 -0.91 53.62 -71.45
C ALA A 220 0.13 54.73 -71.28
#